data_AF-A0A7J3ADA8-F1
#
_entry.id   AF-A0A7J3ADA8-F1
#
_cell.length_a   1.000
_cell.length_b   1.000
_cell.length_c   1.000
_cell.angle_alpha   90.00
_cell.angle_beta   90.00
_cell.angle_gamma   90.00
#
_symmetry.space_group_name_H-M   'P 1'
#
loop_
_entity.id
_entity.type
_entity.pdbx_description
1 polymer ?
#
loop_
_entity_poly.entity_id
_entity_poly.type
_entity_poly.pdbx_seq_one_letter_code
_entity_poly.pdbx_strand_id
1 'polypeptide(L)'
;MNSKIGMTHQAYIYTLENQLSQLYAISDLARSRGLDPSLKTECVIAQDIAELVEGLVGPKGVAVRIRELSTKMQREEIAFKIAEEIVCGTFGRMASEAAAEQAIRTALAIFTEGLTAAPIQGVAQVKIKTNADRTRYLAIYFAGPIRSAGGTDQALTLVVGDFVRRLLGLERYKPTAEEISRFLEELRLYERSVGRFQYHVSDEELKKALEWLPVEVTGTESDPIEVSSFRNLERIETNRVRGGALRVVNDGVVGRAPKVLAIIEKLGFQGWDWLREFRKKSEKKSAGFMDDVIAGRPIFSFPSRRGGFRLRYGRARNTGLSAVGIHPATMLVVERFLAAGTQMRLELPGKGGITVPVDSLEPPIVLLNDGSVVRVSLENFDSIKDKIEKILFLGDILISFGDFLYTSKGLSPSGYVEEWWAK
;
A
#
# COMPACT_ATOMS: atom_id res chain seq x y z
N MET A 1 -19.25 -13.83 -10.35
CA MET A 1 -19.21 -15.30 -10.49
C MET A 1 -19.95 -15.91 -9.31
N ASN A 2 -21.24 -16.22 -9.45
CA ASN A 2 -21.98 -17.03 -8.47
C ASN A 2 -21.84 -18.51 -8.87
N SER A 3 -20.68 -19.11 -8.62
CA SER A 3 -20.66 -20.57 -8.52
C SER A 3 -21.39 -20.92 -7.23
N LYS A 4 -22.39 -21.80 -7.30
CA LYS A 4 -23.05 -22.34 -6.10
C LYS A 4 -21.95 -22.93 -5.22
N ILE A 5 -21.77 -22.35 -4.04
CA ILE A 5 -20.82 -22.81 -3.04
C ILE A 5 -21.13 -24.29 -2.78
N GLY A 6 -20.14 -25.16 -2.91
CA GLY A 6 -20.33 -26.60 -2.68
C GLY A 6 -20.78 -26.87 -1.25
N MET A 7 -21.59 -27.92 -1.04
CA MET A 7 -22.14 -28.27 0.28
C MET A 7 -21.07 -28.38 1.37
N THR A 8 -19.89 -28.93 1.04
CA THR A 8 -18.75 -29.03 1.96
C THR A 8 -18.24 -27.66 2.43
N HIS A 9 -18.22 -26.66 1.55
CA HIS A 9 -17.78 -25.32 1.88
C HIS A 9 -18.84 -24.55 2.69
N GLN A 10 -20.13 -24.79 2.42
CA GLN A 10 -21.22 -24.25 3.24
C GLN A 10 -21.16 -24.81 4.67
N ALA A 11 -20.95 -26.13 4.81
CA ALA A 11 -20.80 -26.77 6.13
C ALA A 11 -19.58 -26.23 6.90
N TYR A 12 -18.48 -25.95 6.20
CA TYR A 12 -17.30 -25.32 6.78
C TYR A 12 -17.60 -23.92 7.32
N ILE A 13 -18.22 -23.04 6.51
CA ILE A 13 -18.60 -21.68 6.95
C ILE A 13 -19.55 -21.75 8.15
N TYR A 14 -20.59 -22.59 8.08
CA TYR A 14 -21.55 -22.74 9.16
C TYR A 14 -20.89 -23.16 10.48
N THR A 15 -19.88 -24.04 10.42
CA THR A 15 -19.12 -24.45 11.60
C THR A 15 -18.38 -23.27 12.23
N LEU A 16 -17.74 -22.43 11.42
CA LEU A 16 -17.04 -21.23 11.88
C LEU A 16 -18.01 -20.20 12.49
N GLU A 17 -19.13 -19.94 11.83
CA GLU A 17 -20.14 -18.97 12.30
C GLU A 17 -20.75 -19.40 13.65
N ASN A 18 -21.02 -20.69 13.82
CA ASN A 18 -21.56 -21.21 15.08
C ASN A 18 -20.53 -21.10 16.21
N GLN A 19 -19.25 -21.45 15.96
CA GLN A 19 -18.18 -21.27 16.94
C GLN A 19 -17.98 -19.80 17.30
N LEU A 20 -18.01 -18.89 16.31
CA LEU A 20 -17.92 -17.46 16.54
C LEU A 20 -19.07 -16.94 17.40
N SER A 21 -20.30 -17.39 17.13
CA SER A 21 -21.50 -17.01 17.90
C SER A 21 -21.40 -17.43 19.37
N GLN A 22 -20.85 -18.63 19.63
CA GLN A 22 -20.59 -19.10 20.99
C GLN A 22 -19.57 -18.21 21.73
N LEU A 23 -18.49 -17.83 21.05
CA LEU A 23 -17.47 -16.93 21.61
C LEU A 23 -18.03 -15.52 21.89
N TYR A 24 -18.88 -14.99 21.01
CA TYR A 24 -19.57 -13.72 21.22
C TYR A 24 -20.46 -13.75 22.45
N ALA A 25 -21.24 -14.83 22.65
CA ALA A 25 -22.09 -14.98 23.83
C ALA A 25 -21.29 -15.00 25.14
N ILE A 26 -20.12 -15.65 25.13
CA ILE A 26 -19.19 -15.65 26.28
C ILE A 26 -18.66 -14.23 26.54
N SER A 27 -18.24 -13.52 25.49
CA SER A 27 -17.74 -12.15 25.56
C SER A 27 -18.80 -11.20 26.13
N ASP A 28 -20.03 -11.24 25.63
CA ASP A 28 -21.12 -10.39 26.10
C ASP A 28 -21.49 -10.69 27.57
N LEU A 29 -21.50 -11.97 27.96
CA LEU A 29 -21.73 -12.34 29.37
C LEU A 29 -20.63 -11.79 30.28
N ALA A 30 -19.36 -11.84 29.87
CA ALA A 30 -18.25 -11.29 30.63
C ALA A 30 -18.35 -9.75 30.73
N ARG A 31 -18.55 -9.08 29.59
CA ARG A 31 -18.65 -7.61 29.49
C ARG A 31 -19.84 -7.05 30.28
N SER A 32 -20.95 -7.78 30.35
CA SER A 32 -22.14 -7.39 31.12
C SER A 32 -21.89 -7.22 32.63
N ARG A 33 -20.78 -7.74 33.16
CA ARG A 33 -20.38 -7.58 34.56
C ARG A 33 -19.84 -6.18 34.89
N GLY A 34 -19.59 -5.34 33.89
CA GLY A 34 -19.17 -3.95 34.09
C GLY A 34 -17.73 -3.78 34.58
N LEU A 35 -16.85 -4.76 34.28
CA LEU A 35 -15.43 -4.71 34.66
C LEU A 35 -14.53 -4.10 33.57
N ASP A 36 -15.09 -3.84 32.38
CA ASP A 36 -14.40 -3.31 31.20
C ASP A 36 -15.02 -1.96 30.76
N PRO A 37 -14.35 -1.18 29.87
CA PRO A 37 -14.85 0.12 29.40
C PRO A 37 -16.22 0.09 28.70
N SER A 38 -16.63 -1.07 28.20
CA SER A 38 -17.90 -1.29 27.52
C SER A 38 -18.64 -2.48 28.13
N LEU A 39 -19.97 -2.36 28.25
CA LEU A 39 -20.87 -3.42 28.71
C LEU A 39 -21.19 -4.46 27.63
N LYS A 40 -20.71 -4.25 26.40
CA LYS A 40 -20.92 -5.13 25.25
C LYS A 40 -19.62 -5.38 24.51
N THR A 41 -19.58 -6.45 23.75
CA THR A 41 -18.47 -6.73 22.83
C THR A 41 -18.29 -5.56 21.85
N GLU A 42 -17.09 -4.98 21.83
CA GLU A 42 -16.75 -3.82 20.99
C GLU A 42 -16.33 -4.21 19.57
N CYS A 43 -15.80 -5.42 19.40
CA CYS A 43 -15.57 -5.99 18.08
C CYS A 43 -16.94 -6.30 17.45
N VAL A 44 -17.22 -5.73 16.28
CA VAL A 44 -18.45 -5.97 15.54
C VAL A 44 -18.15 -6.93 14.39
N ILE A 45 -19.00 -7.93 14.20
CA ILE A 45 -18.91 -8.84 13.05
C ILE A 45 -19.40 -8.10 11.81
N ALA A 46 -18.61 -8.14 10.74
CA ALA A 46 -19.01 -7.71 9.41
C ALA A 46 -18.93 -8.92 8.46
N GLN A 47 -19.95 -9.10 7.63
CA GLN A 47 -20.00 -10.20 6.67
C GLN A 47 -19.24 -9.90 5.38
N ASP A 48 -19.12 -8.62 5.01
CA ASP A 48 -18.48 -8.19 3.78
C ASP A 48 -17.85 -6.80 3.91
N ILE A 49 -17.20 -6.35 2.82
CA ILE A 49 -16.57 -5.04 2.72
C ILE A 49 -17.59 -3.90 2.95
N ALA A 50 -18.85 -4.09 2.55
CA ALA A 50 -19.87 -3.07 2.67
C ALA A 50 -20.24 -2.81 4.14
N GLU A 51 -20.40 -3.88 4.92
CA GLU A 51 -20.59 -3.81 6.38
C GLU A 51 -19.35 -3.31 7.11
N LEU A 52 -18.14 -3.67 6.66
CA LEU A 52 -16.90 -3.11 7.22
C LEU A 52 -16.88 -1.58 7.05
N VAL A 53 -17.20 -1.08 5.85
CA VAL A 53 -17.27 0.37 5.59
C VAL A 53 -18.32 1.04 6.47
N GLU A 54 -19.54 0.50 6.53
CA GLU A 54 -20.61 1.08 7.35
C GLU A 54 -20.27 1.05 8.84
N GLY A 55 -19.70 -0.06 9.34
CA GLY A 55 -19.31 -0.22 10.73
C GLY A 55 -18.15 0.68 11.14
N LEU A 56 -17.20 0.94 10.23
CA LEU A 56 -16.02 1.77 10.52
C LEU A 56 -16.33 3.26 10.49
N VAL A 57 -17.03 3.73 9.47
CA VAL A 57 -17.20 5.16 9.23
C VAL A 57 -18.63 5.56 8.92
N GLY A 58 -19.55 4.62 8.68
CA GLY A 58 -20.90 4.92 8.21
C GLY A 58 -20.91 5.54 6.80
N PRO A 59 -21.95 6.30 6.43
CA PRO A 59 -23.16 6.55 7.21
C PRO A 59 -24.08 5.31 7.25
N LYS A 60 -25.07 5.33 8.15
CA LYS A 60 -26.03 4.23 8.29
C LYS A 60 -26.77 3.97 6.97
N GLY A 61 -26.85 2.70 6.56
CA GLY A 61 -27.48 2.27 5.31
C GLY A 61 -26.56 2.29 4.08
N VAL A 62 -25.31 2.74 4.21
CA VAL A 62 -24.36 2.76 3.09
C VAL A 62 -23.99 1.35 2.61
N ALA A 63 -24.00 0.33 3.48
CA ALA A 63 -23.64 -1.03 3.09
C ALA A 63 -24.59 -1.59 2.01
N VAL A 64 -25.90 -1.36 2.17
CA VAL A 64 -26.91 -1.78 1.20
C VAL A 64 -26.61 -1.17 -0.17
N ARG A 65 -26.29 0.13 -0.17
CA ARG A 65 -26.01 0.85 -1.41
C ARG A 65 -24.71 0.42 -2.08
N ILE A 66 -23.65 0.17 -1.30
CA ILE A 66 -22.38 -0.35 -1.81
C ILE A 66 -22.59 -1.71 -2.50
N ARG A 67 -23.38 -2.60 -1.90
CA ARG A 67 -23.71 -3.92 -2.49
C ARG A 67 -24.43 -3.75 -3.82
N GLU A 68 -25.44 -2.89 -3.89
CA GLU A 68 -26.14 -2.60 -5.15
C GLU A 68 -25.19 -2.12 -6.25
N LEU A 69 -24.32 -1.17 -5.92
CA LEU A 69 -23.38 -0.59 -6.88
C LEU A 69 -22.27 -1.58 -7.30
N SER A 70 -21.83 -2.47 -6.41
CA SER A 70 -20.81 -3.49 -6.71
C SER A 70 -21.20 -4.49 -7.80
N THR A 71 -22.50 -4.59 -8.12
CA THR A 71 -22.98 -5.41 -9.24
C THR A 71 -22.75 -4.77 -10.61
N LYS A 72 -22.52 -3.45 -10.65
CA LYS A 72 -22.50 -2.63 -11.87
C LYS A 72 -21.20 -1.85 -12.07
N MET A 73 -20.52 -1.50 -10.99
CA MET A 73 -19.41 -0.55 -10.98
C MET A 73 -18.18 -1.16 -10.34
N GLN A 74 -17.02 -0.63 -10.71
CA GLN A 74 -15.78 -0.99 -10.02
C GLN A 74 -15.64 -0.24 -8.71
N ARG A 75 -14.83 -0.77 -7.79
CA ARG A 75 -14.65 -0.22 -6.44
C ARG A 75 -14.33 1.28 -6.45
N GLU A 76 -13.44 1.71 -7.33
CA GLU A 76 -13.05 3.11 -7.43
C GLU A 76 -14.23 3.99 -7.86
N GLU A 77 -15.08 3.54 -8.78
CA GLU A 77 -16.30 4.24 -9.21
C GLU A 77 -17.36 4.28 -8.08
N ILE A 78 -17.49 3.18 -7.33
CA ILE A 78 -18.40 3.10 -6.17
C ILE A 78 -18.02 4.17 -5.14
N ALA A 79 -16.72 4.35 -4.85
CA ALA A 79 -16.27 5.34 -3.88
C ALA A 79 -16.70 6.77 -4.25
N PHE A 80 -16.55 7.15 -5.53
CA PHE A 80 -17.00 8.46 -6.03
C PHE A 80 -18.51 8.58 -6.01
N LYS A 81 -19.24 7.53 -6.40
CA LYS A 81 -20.71 7.55 -6.42
C LYS A 81 -21.29 7.66 -5.02
N ILE A 82 -20.75 6.91 -4.05
CA ILE A 82 -21.15 7.01 -2.65
C ILE A 82 -20.80 8.37 -2.07
N ALA A 83 -19.62 8.93 -2.39
CA ALA A 83 -19.26 10.28 -1.98
C ALA A 83 -20.25 11.34 -2.51
N GLU A 84 -20.68 11.22 -3.77
CA GLU A 84 -21.72 12.08 -4.36
C GLU A 84 -23.05 11.93 -3.61
N GLU A 85 -23.52 10.70 -3.39
CA GLU A 85 -24.80 10.45 -2.71
C GLU A 85 -24.80 10.95 -1.25
N ILE A 86 -23.66 10.88 -0.55
CA ILE A 86 -23.50 11.47 0.79
C ILE A 86 -23.61 12.98 0.74
N VAL A 87 -22.88 13.64 -0.17
CA VAL A 87 -22.90 15.12 -0.29
C VAL A 87 -24.28 15.63 -0.71
N CYS A 88 -25.00 14.89 -1.58
CA CYS A 88 -26.36 15.20 -1.99
C CYS A 88 -27.43 14.92 -0.91
N GLY A 89 -27.05 14.28 0.20
CA GLY A 89 -27.92 14.03 1.34
C GLY A 89 -28.80 12.78 1.23
N THR A 90 -28.48 11.82 0.36
CA THR A 90 -29.20 10.54 0.20
C THR A 90 -29.25 9.75 1.51
N PHE A 91 -28.20 9.84 2.32
CA PHE A 91 -28.07 9.16 3.63
C PHE A 91 -28.45 10.07 4.83
N GLY A 92 -29.18 11.15 4.55
CA GLY A 92 -29.49 12.19 5.52
C GLY A 92 -28.74 13.50 5.23
N ARG A 93 -29.41 14.63 5.43
CA ARG A 93 -28.81 15.95 5.20
C ARG A 93 -27.83 16.29 6.31
N MET A 94 -26.65 16.75 5.93
CA MET A 94 -25.58 17.19 6.82
C MET A 94 -25.16 18.61 6.44
N ALA A 95 -24.51 19.33 7.36
CA ALA A 95 -23.82 20.57 7.03
C ALA A 95 -22.67 20.29 6.03
N SER A 96 -22.30 21.27 5.21
CA SER A 96 -21.32 21.05 4.11
C SER A 96 -19.99 20.46 4.57
N GLU A 97 -19.45 20.92 5.70
CA GLU A 97 -18.20 20.35 6.27
C GLU A 97 -18.38 18.90 6.71
N ALA A 98 -19.47 18.60 7.44
CA ALA A 98 -19.77 17.25 7.92
C ALA A 98 -20.05 16.28 6.75
N ALA A 99 -20.76 16.75 5.72
CA ALA A 99 -21.00 15.98 4.50
C ALA A 99 -19.69 15.68 3.76
N ALA A 100 -18.79 16.67 3.66
CA ALA A 100 -17.49 16.48 3.04
C ALA A 100 -16.62 15.48 3.82
N GLU A 101 -16.57 15.61 5.14
CA GLU A 101 -15.85 14.70 6.02
C GLU A 101 -16.37 13.28 5.89
N GLN A 102 -17.69 13.09 6.00
CA GLN A 102 -18.32 11.78 5.86
C GLN A 102 -18.04 11.16 4.48
N ALA A 103 -18.17 11.95 3.40
CA ALA A 103 -17.91 11.48 2.04
C ALA A 103 -16.45 11.03 1.85
N ILE A 104 -15.49 11.82 2.33
CA ILE A 104 -14.05 11.51 2.22
C ILE A 104 -13.69 10.26 3.03
N ARG A 105 -14.17 10.16 4.28
CA ARG A 105 -13.93 8.99 5.14
C ARG A 105 -14.53 7.72 4.52
N THR A 106 -15.77 7.80 4.04
CA THR A 106 -16.45 6.65 3.41
C THR A 106 -15.74 6.21 2.13
N ALA A 107 -15.33 7.15 1.28
CA ALA A 107 -14.58 6.83 0.07
C ALA A 107 -13.22 6.19 0.38
N LEU A 108 -12.48 6.70 1.36
CA LEU A 108 -11.22 6.10 1.80
C LEU A 108 -11.43 4.69 2.39
N ALA A 109 -12.52 4.48 3.13
CA ALA A 109 -12.89 3.15 3.61
C ALA A 109 -13.17 2.18 2.46
N ILE A 110 -13.86 2.64 1.41
CA ILE A 110 -14.10 1.83 0.20
C ILE A 110 -12.78 1.50 -0.52
N PHE A 111 -11.88 2.48 -0.70
CA PHE A 111 -10.57 2.23 -1.34
C PHE A 111 -9.73 1.22 -0.58
N THR A 112 -9.76 1.28 0.76
CA THR A 112 -8.99 0.41 1.65
C THR A 112 -9.74 -0.85 2.08
N GLU A 113 -10.89 -1.15 1.46
CA GLU A 113 -11.76 -2.30 1.75
C GLU A 113 -12.21 -2.41 3.21
N GLY A 114 -12.16 -1.31 3.97
CA GLY A 114 -12.44 -1.30 5.40
C GLY A 114 -11.44 -2.14 6.22
N LEU A 115 -10.23 -2.37 5.71
CA LEU A 115 -9.22 -3.18 6.41
C LEU A 115 -8.19 -2.36 7.18
N THR A 116 -8.20 -1.03 7.00
CA THR A 116 -7.19 -0.14 7.59
C THR A 116 -7.82 0.86 8.55
N ALA A 117 -7.02 1.38 9.49
CA ALA A 117 -7.44 2.44 10.39
C ALA A 117 -7.45 3.83 9.73
N ALA A 118 -6.97 3.96 8.49
CA ALA A 118 -6.82 5.23 7.78
C ALA A 118 -8.12 6.05 7.66
N PRO A 119 -9.31 5.47 7.39
CA PRO A 119 -10.56 6.22 7.33
C PRO A 119 -10.96 6.88 8.66
N ILE A 120 -10.56 6.29 9.80
CA ILE A 120 -10.92 6.77 11.15
C ILE A 120 -9.81 7.67 11.69
N GLN A 121 -8.57 7.15 11.72
CA GLN A 121 -7.43 7.77 12.38
C GLN A 121 -6.49 8.50 11.42
N GLY A 122 -6.57 8.23 10.11
CA GLY A 122 -5.70 8.83 9.10
C GLY A 122 -6.21 10.18 8.60
N VAL A 123 -7.52 10.29 8.35
CA VAL A 123 -8.20 11.58 8.12
C VAL A 123 -8.66 12.08 9.49
N ALA A 124 -8.01 13.12 10.02
CA ALA A 124 -8.31 13.66 11.34
C ALA A 124 -9.59 14.51 11.32
N GLN A 125 -9.71 15.41 10.33
CA GLN A 125 -10.87 16.27 10.13
C GLN A 125 -10.87 16.86 8.70
N VAL A 126 -12.02 17.38 8.27
CA VAL A 126 -12.15 18.14 7.02
C VAL A 126 -12.74 19.52 7.34
N LYS A 127 -12.16 20.58 6.77
CA LYS A 127 -12.58 21.97 7.00
C LYS A 127 -12.76 22.73 5.69
N ILE A 128 -13.67 23.70 5.70
CA ILE A 128 -13.81 24.68 4.64
C ILE A 128 -13.13 25.96 5.09
N LYS A 129 -12.05 26.32 4.40
CA LYS A 129 -11.20 27.50 4.71
C LYS A 129 -11.32 28.55 3.61
N THR A 130 -10.67 29.68 3.82
CA THR A 130 -10.78 30.86 2.94
C THR A 130 -9.42 31.21 2.34
N ASN A 131 -9.38 31.41 1.02
CA ASN A 131 -8.21 31.88 0.28
C ASN A 131 -8.01 33.39 0.51
N ALA A 132 -6.84 33.91 0.12
CA ALA A 132 -6.56 35.36 0.18
C ALA A 132 -7.55 36.22 -0.62
N ASP A 133 -8.13 35.68 -1.70
CA ASP A 133 -9.17 36.33 -2.51
C ASP A 133 -10.60 36.16 -1.95
N ARG A 134 -10.72 35.66 -0.72
CA ARG A 134 -11.98 35.35 -0.01
C ARG A 134 -12.81 34.21 -0.59
N THR A 135 -12.29 33.48 -1.58
CA THR A 135 -12.95 32.26 -2.06
C THR A 135 -12.82 31.14 -1.02
N ARG A 136 -13.84 30.29 -0.91
CA ARG A 136 -13.83 29.14 0.03
C ARG A 136 -13.28 27.91 -0.65
N TYR A 137 -12.44 27.15 0.03
CA TYR A 137 -11.82 25.92 -0.47
C TYR A 137 -11.84 24.82 0.59
N LEU A 138 -11.54 23.57 0.20
CA LEU A 138 -11.53 22.42 1.09
C LEU A 138 -10.12 22.11 1.61
N ALA A 139 -10.00 21.82 2.91
CA ALA A 139 -8.77 21.39 3.57
C ALA A 139 -8.97 20.04 4.27
N ILE A 140 -8.07 19.10 4.03
CA ILE A 140 -8.10 17.76 4.64
C ILE A 140 -6.92 17.65 5.60
N TYR A 141 -7.22 17.38 6.88
CA TYR A 141 -6.22 17.22 7.92
C TYR A 141 -5.88 15.74 8.02
N PHE A 142 -4.64 15.38 7.70
CA PHE A 142 -4.11 14.03 7.84
C PHE A 142 -3.30 13.87 9.12
N ALA A 143 -3.43 12.71 9.76
CA ALA A 143 -2.61 12.28 10.89
C ALA A 143 -1.70 11.11 10.49
N GLY A 144 -0.68 10.82 11.31
CA GLY A 144 0.31 9.76 11.06
C GLY A 144 -0.26 8.38 10.66
N PRO A 145 -1.38 7.91 11.24
CA PRO A 145 -2.01 6.64 10.88
C PRO A 145 -2.46 6.51 9.42
N ILE A 146 -2.50 7.61 8.65
CA ILE A 146 -2.75 7.59 7.19
C ILE A 146 -1.76 6.69 6.44
N ARG A 147 -0.58 6.45 7.03
CA ARG A 147 0.44 5.51 6.51
C ARG A 147 -0.10 4.09 6.30
N SER A 148 -1.15 3.69 7.03
CA SER A 148 -1.79 2.38 6.88
C SER A 148 -2.56 2.23 5.57
N ALA A 149 -3.02 3.34 4.97
CA ALA A 149 -3.51 3.34 3.59
C ALA A 149 -2.33 3.25 2.62
N GLY A 150 -2.50 2.51 1.51
CA GLY A 150 -1.51 2.48 0.45
C GLY A 150 -1.32 3.87 -0.15
N GLY A 151 -0.11 4.19 -0.66
CA GLY A 151 0.15 5.52 -1.25
C GLY A 151 -0.83 5.89 -2.37
N THR A 152 -1.33 4.91 -3.12
CA THR A 152 -2.38 5.15 -4.12
C THR A 152 -3.69 5.61 -3.48
N ASP A 153 -4.14 4.97 -2.40
CA ASP A 153 -5.40 5.31 -1.71
C ASP A 153 -5.29 6.67 -0.99
N GLN A 154 -4.09 6.98 -0.45
CA GLN A 154 -3.77 8.30 0.10
C GLN A 154 -3.98 9.40 -0.95
N ALA A 155 -3.42 9.22 -2.14
CA ALA A 155 -3.58 10.18 -3.23
C ALA A 155 -5.03 10.26 -3.73
N LEU A 156 -5.72 9.12 -3.89
CA LEU A 156 -7.12 9.07 -4.29
C LEU A 156 -8.04 9.79 -3.28
N THR A 157 -7.67 9.83 -2.00
CA THR A 157 -8.39 10.62 -1.00
C THR A 157 -8.43 12.11 -1.36
N LEU A 158 -7.34 12.66 -1.91
CA LEU A 158 -7.30 14.05 -2.38
C LEU A 158 -8.10 14.26 -3.67
N VAL A 159 -8.12 13.26 -4.55
CA VAL A 159 -8.95 13.29 -5.77
C VAL A 159 -10.43 13.30 -5.40
N VAL A 160 -10.84 12.48 -4.42
CA VAL A 160 -12.20 12.51 -3.87
C VAL A 160 -12.47 13.84 -3.17
N GLY A 161 -11.49 14.41 -2.45
CA GLY A 161 -11.60 15.76 -1.90
C GLY A 161 -11.87 16.80 -2.98
N ASP A 162 -11.20 16.72 -4.13
CA ASP A 162 -11.43 17.60 -5.27
C ASP A 162 -12.79 17.37 -5.93
N PHE A 163 -13.28 16.13 -5.95
CA PHE A 163 -14.63 15.83 -6.41
C PHE A 163 -15.69 16.42 -5.47
N VAL A 164 -15.57 16.17 -4.16
CA VAL A 164 -16.48 16.65 -3.11
C VAL A 164 -16.52 18.18 -3.08
N ARG A 165 -15.36 18.85 -3.16
CA ARG A 165 -15.31 20.33 -3.13
C ARG A 165 -16.00 20.93 -4.36
N ARG A 166 -15.94 20.29 -5.54
CA ARG A 166 -16.70 20.71 -6.73
C ARG A 166 -18.20 20.56 -6.53
N LEU A 167 -18.66 19.45 -5.95
CA LEU A 167 -20.08 19.24 -5.64
C LEU A 167 -20.63 20.28 -4.65
N LEU A 168 -19.80 20.71 -3.71
CA LEU A 168 -20.14 21.75 -2.73
C LEU A 168 -19.99 23.19 -3.27
N GLY A 169 -19.59 23.37 -4.53
CA GLY A 169 -19.38 24.69 -5.13
C GLY A 169 -18.21 25.47 -4.51
N LEU A 170 -17.20 24.75 -4.00
CA LEU A 170 -15.98 25.34 -3.44
C LEU A 170 -14.91 25.54 -4.52
N GLU A 171 -14.17 26.63 -4.38
CA GLU A 171 -13.05 26.96 -5.24
C GLU A 171 -11.81 26.11 -4.97
N ARG A 172 -10.84 26.19 -5.88
CA ARG A 172 -9.54 25.55 -5.71
C ARG A 172 -8.76 26.20 -4.56
N TYR A 173 -8.01 25.39 -3.83
CA TYR A 173 -6.98 25.87 -2.92
C TYR A 173 -5.91 26.66 -3.69
N LYS A 174 -5.53 27.83 -3.16
CA LYS A 174 -4.48 28.70 -3.71
C LYS A 174 -3.39 28.86 -2.66
N PRO A 175 -2.32 28.02 -2.70
CA PRO A 175 -1.25 28.10 -1.72
C PRO A 175 -0.44 29.39 -1.88
N THR A 176 0.03 29.95 -0.76
CA THR A 176 1.05 31.00 -0.77
C THR A 176 2.44 30.40 -0.96
N ALA A 177 3.40 31.22 -1.37
CA ALA A 177 4.80 30.79 -1.46
C ALA A 177 5.33 30.32 -0.10
N GLU A 178 4.94 30.97 0.99
CA GLU A 178 5.33 30.60 2.36
C GLU A 178 4.76 29.24 2.77
N GLU A 179 3.52 28.92 2.41
CA GLU A 179 2.92 27.61 2.69
C GLU A 179 3.62 26.48 1.95
N ILE A 180 4.03 26.73 0.70
CA ILE A 180 4.81 25.76 -0.09
C ILE A 180 6.20 25.56 0.53
N SER A 181 6.90 26.66 0.84
CA SER A 181 8.22 26.60 1.45
C SER A 181 8.18 25.96 2.84
N ARG A 182 7.13 26.21 3.62
CA ARG A 182 6.84 25.53 4.89
C ARG A 182 6.71 24.02 4.70
N PHE A 183 5.96 23.58 3.70
CA PHE A 183 5.79 22.15 3.43
C PHE A 183 7.12 21.48 3.04
N LEU A 184 7.93 22.15 2.21
CA LEU A 184 9.27 21.67 1.84
C LEU A 184 10.21 21.58 3.05
N GLU A 185 10.22 22.60 3.92
CA GLU A 185 10.98 22.60 5.17
C GLU A 185 10.59 21.42 6.05
N GLU A 186 9.28 21.23 6.28
CA GLU A 186 8.76 20.10 7.07
C GLU A 186 9.18 18.75 6.49
N LEU A 187 9.12 18.58 5.16
CA LEU A 187 9.48 17.34 4.50
C LEU A 187 10.96 16.98 4.72
N ARG A 188 11.86 17.96 4.55
CA ARG A 188 13.31 17.75 4.77
C ARG A 188 13.65 17.56 6.23
N LEU A 189 12.95 18.24 7.15
CA LEU A 189 13.09 17.99 8.59
C LEU A 189 12.63 16.58 8.98
N TYR A 190 11.51 16.12 8.41
CA TYR A 190 10.99 14.77 8.62
C TYR A 190 12.00 13.70 8.15
N GLU A 191 12.55 13.84 6.94
CA GLU A 191 13.57 12.91 6.40
C GLU A 191 14.81 12.82 7.29
N ARG A 192 15.24 13.96 7.85
CA ARG A 192 16.44 14.03 8.69
C ARG A 192 16.23 13.47 10.10
N SER A 193 15.04 13.66 10.66
CA SER A 193 14.85 13.56 12.11
C SER A 193 13.79 12.55 12.56
N VAL A 194 12.85 12.19 11.69
CA VAL A 194 11.75 11.27 12.03
C VAL A 194 11.88 9.95 11.31
N GLY A 195 11.99 9.99 9.98
CA GLY A 195 12.04 8.76 9.20
C GLY A 195 12.02 9.00 7.70
N ARG A 196 12.25 7.92 6.97
CA ARG A 196 12.30 7.97 5.50
C ARG A 196 10.92 7.81 4.88
N PHE A 197 10.77 8.46 3.74
CA PHE A 197 9.67 8.22 2.82
C PHE A 197 9.95 7.00 1.92
N GLN A 198 8.92 6.47 1.26
CA GLN A 198 9.08 5.38 0.29
C GLN A 198 9.76 5.83 -1.00
N TYR A 199 9.61 7.12 -1.31
CA TYR A 199 10.16 7.79 -2.48
C TYR A 199 10.98 8.99 -2.05
N HIS A 200 12.14 9.17 -2.65
CA HIS A 200 12.89 10.41 -2.52
C HIS A 200 12.52 11.32 -3.70
N VAL A 201 11.72 12.36 -3.42
CA VAL A 201 11.19 13.30 -4.41
C VAL A 201 11.95 14.61 -4.30
N SER A 202 12.27 15.24 -5.45
CA SER A 202 13.00 16.51 -5.44
C SER A 202 12.13 17.69 -4.96
N ASP A 203 12.76 18.76 -4.48
CA ASP A 203 12.04 19.97 -4.05
C ASP A 203 11.24 20.60 -5.19
N GLU A 204 11.75 20.56 -6.42
CA GLU A 204 11.05 21.09 -7.60
C GLU A 204 9.79 20.29 -7.93
N GLU A 205 9.84 18.96 -7.82
CA GLU A 205 8.68 18.10 -8.07
C GLU A 205 7.62 18.28 -6.97
N LEU A 206 8.03 18.38 -5.71
CA LEU A 206 7.13 18.66 -4.60
C LEU A 206 6.49 20.05 -4.73
N LYS A 207 7.27 21.07 -5.07
CA LYS A 207 6.78 22.43 -5.30
C LYS A 207 5.70 22.44 -6.39
N LYS A 208 5.95 21.81 -7.54
CA LYS A 208 4.97 21.69 -8.61
C LYS A 208 3.68 21.01 -8.15
N ALA A 209 3.80 19.90 -7.43
CA ALA A 209 2.63 19.18 -6.92
C ALA A 209 1.80 20.08 -5.97
N LEU A 210 2.45 20.78 -5.05
CA LEU A 210 1.79 21.68 -4.10
C LEU A 210 1.09 22.86 -4.80
N GLU A 211 1.70 23.43 -5.84
CA GLU A 211 1.10 24.52 -6.64
C GLU A 211 -0.17 24.09 -7.40
N TRP A 212 -0.27 22.81 -7.76
CA TRP A 212 -1.39 22.30 -8.59
C TRP A 212 -2.46 21.55 -7.81
N LEU A 213 -2.23 21.22 -6.54
CA LEU A 213 -3.20 20.53 -5.71
C LEU A 213 -4.44 21.42 -5.47
N PRO A 214 -5.65 20.97 -5.87
CA PRO A 214 -6.86 21.78 -5.78
C PRO A 214 -7.47 21.80 -4.36
N VAL A 215 -6.94 21.00 -3.44
CA VAL A 215 -7.38 20.82 -2.05
C VAL A 215 -6.17 21.00 -1.15
N GLU A 216 -6.32 21.70 -0.03
CA GLU A 216 -5.23 21.85 0.93
C GLU A 216 -4.95 20.51 1.62
N VAL A 217 -3.69 20.08 1.53
CA VAL A 217 -3.17 18.92 2.27
C VAL A 217 -2.50 19.44 3.52
N THR A 218 -3.17 19.33 4.65
CA THR A 218 -2.66 19.75 5.96
C THR A 218 -2.80 18.60 6.94
N GLY A 219 -2.52 18.82 8.23
CA GLY A 219 -2.51 17.75 9.20
C GLY A 219 -2.35 18.21 10.62
N THR A 220 -2.64 17.29 11.53
CA THR A 220 -2.29 17.46 12.95
C THR A 220 -0.79 17.36 13.14
N GLU A 221 -0.28 17.94 14.21
CA GLU A 221 1.11 17.66 14.62
C GLU A 221 1.28 16.15 14.84
N SER A 222 2.30 15.57 14.20
CA SER A 222 2.60 14.14 14.35
C SER A 222 3.86 13.89 15.18
N ASP A 223 4.81 14.83 15.12
CA ASP A 223 6.15 14.68 15.69
C ASP A 223 6.52 15.95 16.46
N PRO A 224 7.23 15.86 17.59
CA PRO A 224 7.60 16.99 18.43
C PRO A 224 8.79 17.79 17.86
N ILE A 225 8.79 18.03 16.54
CA ILE A 225 9.84 18.73 15.81
C ILE A 225 9.28 20.02 15.26
N GLU A 226 9.90 21.13 15.61
CA GLU A 226 9.47 22.45 15.16
C GLU A 226 10.17 22.89 13.87
N VAL A 227 9.45 23.65 13.06
CA VAL A 227 10.04 24.39 11.94
C VAL A 227 10.74 25.65 12.43
N SER A 228 11.74 26.07 11.67
CA SER A 228 12.59 27.22 11.96
C SER A 228 12.13 28.46 11.22
N SER A 229 11.91 28.36 9.90
CA SER A 229 11.76 29.54 9.03
C SER A 229 10.31 29.99 8.90
N PHE A 230 9.39 29.09 8.59
CA PHE A 230 8.01 29.44 8.24
C PHE A 230 7.03 29.20 9.40
N ARG A 231 7.20 29.95 10.50
CA ARG A 231 6.37 29.83 11.71
C ARG A 231 5.13 30.73 11.66
N ASN A 232 4.07 30.32 12.36
CA ASN A 232 2.85 31.11 12.59
C ASN A 232 2.13 31.56 11.30
N LEU A 233 2.08 30.69 10.29
CA LEU A 233 1.33 30.98 9.07
C LEU A 233 -0.18 30.96 9.37
N GLU A 234 -0.93 31.92 8.83
CA GLU A 234 -2.35 32.16 9.13
C GLU A 234 -3.22 30.89 9.00
N ARG A 235 -2.94 30.07 7.99
CA ARG A 235 -3.71 28.87 7.66
C ARG A 235 -3.07 27.58 8.21
N ILE A 236 -2.00 27.64 8.99
CA ILE A 236 -1.34 26.46 9.56
C ILE A 236 -1.26 26.62 11.09
N GLU A 237 -2.05 25.82 11.79
CA GLU A 237 -2.34 25.99 13.22
C GLU A 237 -1.23 25.48 14.15
N THR A 238 -0.16 24.91 13.59
CA THR A 238 0.98 24.36 14.34
C THR A 238 2.31 24.78 13.74
N ASN A 239 3.34 24.89 14.56
CA ASN A 239 4.73 25.06 14.13
C ASN A 239 5.50 23.74 14.08
N ARG A 240 4.82 22.60 14.28
CA ARG A 240 5.42 21.28 14.23
C ARG A 240 5.22 20.60 12.89
N VAL A 241 5.96 19.52 12.69
CA VAL A 241 5.91 18.69 11.49
C VAL A 241 4.58 17.93 11.40
N ARG A 242 3.95 17.97 10.22
CA ARG A 242 2.67 17.32 9.89
C ARG A 242 2.89 16.08 9.04
N GLY A 243 3.50 15.04 9.61
CA GLY A 243 3.96 13.83 8.90
C GLY A 243 2.89 13.11 8.08
N GLY A 244 1.62 13.16 8.49
CA GLY A 244 0.50 12.63 7.71
C GLY A 244 0.37 13.31 6.35
N ALA A 245 0.34 14.66 6.35
CA ALA A 245 0.26 15.47 5.14
C ALA A 245 1.46 15.23 4.21
N LEU A 246 2.66 15.19 4.77
CA LEU A 246 3.90 14.95 4.04
C LEU A 246 3.87 13.61 3.28
N ARG A 247 3.40 12.54 3.93
CA ARG A 247 3.27 11.21 3.32
C ARG A 247 2.28 11.19 2.16
N VAL A 248 1.12 11.81 2.33
CA VAL A 248 0.09 11.85 1.29
C VAL A 248 0.62 12.51 0.02
N VAL A 249 1.37 13.61 0.14
CA VAL A 249 1.96 14.30 -1.03
C VAL A 249 3.15 13.53 -1.60
N ASN A 250 4.12 13.16 -0.76
CA ASN A 250 5.38 12.56 -1.21
C ASN A 250 5.21 11.10 -1.68
N ASP A 251 4.70 10.23 -0.79
CA ASP A 251 4.55 8.79 -1.06
C ASP A 251 3.27 8.48 -1.85
N GLY A 252 2.28 9.36 -1.79
CA GLY A 252 1.03 9.22 -2.51
C GLY A 252 1.04 9.95 -3.85
N VAL A 253 0.80 11.26 -3.84
CA VAL A 253 0.57 12.06 -5.05
C VAL A 253 1.73 11.93 -6.03
N VAL A 254 2.96 12.25 -5.59
CA VAL A 254 4.13 12.23 -6.48
C VAL A 254 4.64 10.81 -6.67
N GLY A 255 4.87 10.07 -5.56
CA GLY A 255 5.42 8.72 -5.59
C GLY A 255 4.56 7.68 -6.34
N ARG A 256 3.24 7.90 -6.45
CA ARG A 256 2.29 7.02 -7.16
C ARG A 256 1.61 7.70 -8.34
N ALA A 257 2.10 8.85 -8.81
CA ALA A 257 1.49 9.62 -9.89
C ALA A 257 1.04 8.78 -11.11
N PRO A 258 1.83 7.83 -11.65
CA PRO A 258 1.39 7.03 -12.80
C PRO A 258 0.19 6.13 -12.51
N LYS A 259 0.13 5.54 -11.30
CA LYS A 259 -0.97 4.63 -10.91
C LYS A 259 -2.23 5.43 -10.59
N VAL A 260 -2.09 6.58 -9.92
CA VAL A 260 -3.20 7.50 -9.64
C VAL A 260 -3.79 8.04 -10.94
N LEU A 261 -2.95 8.48 -11.88
CA LEU A 261 -3.38 8.96 -13.19
C LEU A 261 -4.17 7.90 -13.96
N ALA A 262 -3.69 6.65 -14.02
CA ALA A 262 -4.39 5.57 -14.71
C ALA A 262 -5.81 5.31 -14.15
N ILE A 263 -5.99 5.45 -12.83
CA ILE A 263 -7.29 5.32 -12.18
C ILE A 263 -8.19 6.52 -12.53
N ILE A 264 -7.66 7.74 -12.42
CA ILE A 264 -8.40 8.98 -12.74
C ILE A 264 -8.87 8.99 -14.20
N GLU A 265 -8.01 8.60 -15.14
CA GLU A 265 -8.35 8.53 -16.57
C GLU A 265 -9.49 7.54 -16.81
N LYS A 266 -9.45 6.38 -16.15
CA LYS A 266 -10.50 5.37 -16.23
C LYS A 266 -11.84 5.86 -15.64
N LEU A 267 -11.78 6.65 -14.57
CA LEU A 267 -12.95 7.29 -13.97
C LEU A 267 -13.47 8.48 -14.81
N GLY A 268 -12.72 8.95 -15.81
CA GLY A 268 -13.05 10.13 -16.61
C GLY A 268 -13.02 11.44 -15.81
N PHE A 269 -12.32 11.47 -14.66
CA PHE A 269 -12.28 12.66 -13.81
C PHE A 269 -11.22 13.66 -14.29
N GLN A 270 -11.63 14.90 -14.59
CA GLN A 270 -10.77 15.91 -15.22
C GLN A 270 -10.02 16.79 -14.21
N GLY A 271 -8.90 17.37 -14.64
CA GLY A 271 -8.14 18.39 -13.89
C GLY A 271 -6.92 17.86 -13.14
N TRP A 272 -6.54 16.60 -13.37
CA TRP A 272 -5.38 15.92 -12.79
C TRP A 272 -4.36 15.45 -13.84
N ASP A 273 -4.47 15.93 -15.09
CA ASP A 273 -3.55 15.59 -16.18
C ASP A 273 -2.08 15.98 -15.91
N TRP A 274 -1.86 16.95 -15.02
CA TRP A 274 -0.54 17.38 -14.58
C TRP A 274 0.27 16.25 -13.91
N LEU A 275 -0.38 15.18 -13.42
CA LEU A 275 0.31 13.98 -12.93
C LEU A 275 1.19 13.31 -13.99
N ARG A 276 0.95 13.56 -15.29
CA ARG A 276 1.80 13.09 -16.39
C ARG A 276 3.24 13.60 -16.28
N GLU A 277 3.48 14.75 -15.64
CA GLU A 277 4.81 15.33 -15.52
C GLU A 277 5.76 14.50 -14.64
N PHE A 278 5.23 13.75 -13.66
CA PHE A 278 6.04 12.92 -12.75
C PHE A 278 6.37 11.53 -13.31
N ARG A 279 5.92 11.22 -14.53
CA ARG A 279 6.07 9.90 -15.17
C ARG A 279 7.50 9.58 -15.62
N LYS A 280 8.43 10.55 -15.59
CA LYS A 280 9.68 10.49 -16.40
C LYS A 280 11.03 10.63 -15.69
N LYS A 281 11.12 10.91 -14.38
CA LYS A 281 12.44 11.25 -13.76
C LYS A 281 12.99 10.32 -12.67
N SER A 282 12.20 9.40 -12.12
CA SER A 282 12.67 8.49 -11.05
C SER A 282 13.23 7.15 -11.56
N GLU A 283 13.59 7.04 -12.84
CA GLU A 283 14.38 5.92 -13.39
C GLU A 283 15.85 6.31 -13.57
N LYS A 284 16.42 7.05 -12.62
CA LYS A 284 17.87 6.88 -12.42
C LYS A 284 18.05 5.43 -11.99
N LYS A 285 18.88 4.68 -12.73
CA LYS A 285 19.35 3.31 -12.47
C LYS A 285 20.04 3.21 -11.10
N SER A 286 19.33 3.48 -10.02
CA SER A 286 19.75 3.03 -8.70
C SER A 286 19.30 1.58 -8.63
N ALA A 287 20.24 0.68 -8.33
CA ALA A 287 19.90 -0.68 -7.99
C ALA A 287 19.14 -0.59 -6.66
N GLY A 288 17.83 -0.33 -6.68
CA GLY A 288 17.07 0.16 -5.52
C GLY A 288 17.05 -0.75 -4.30
N PHE A 289 17.58 -1.99 -4.39
CA PHE A 289 17.84 -2.83 -3.23
C PHE A 289 19.26 -2.67 -2.64
N MET A 290 20.22 -2.18 -3.42
CA MET A 290 21.63 -1.97 -3.05
C MET A 290 21.88 -0.67 -2.31
N ASP A 291 21.04 0.35 -2.53
CA ASP A 291 21.19 1.66 -1.87
C ASP A 291 20.98 1.60 -0.35
N ASP A 292 20.36 0.52 0.15
CA ASP A 292 19.96 0.31 1.55
C ASP A 292 20.45 -1.03 2.12
N VAL A 293 21.67 -1.45 1.78
CA VAL A 293 22.26 -2.67 2.38
C VAL A 293 22.66 -2.38 3.82
N ILE A 294 21.90 -2.96 4.75
CA ILE A 294 22.15 -2.87 6.20
C ILE A 294 23.16 -3.97 6.58
N ALA A 295 24.07 -3.67 7.50
CA ALA A 295 24.95 -4.68 8.09
C ALA A 295 24.17 -5.91 8.56
N GLY A 296 24.66 -7.10 8.24
CA GLY A 296 24.01 -8.38 8.56
C GLY A 296 22.96 -8.86 7.53
N ARG A 297 22.67 -8.08 6.47
CA ARG A 297 21.85 -8.57 5.34
C ARG A 297 22.76 -8.95 4.17
N PRO A 298 22.88 -10.24 3.82
CA PRO A 298 23.72 -10.65 2.71
C PRO A 298 23.13 -10.21 1.36
N ILE A 299 24.01 -9.90 0.41
CA ILE A 299 23.65 -9.72 -0.99
C ILE A 299 23.90 -11.06 -1.68
N PHE A 300 22.83 -11.73 -2.12
CA PHE A 300 22.96 -13.01 -2.80
C PHE A 300 23.48 -12.86 -4.24
N SER A 301 23.07 -11.80 -4.94
CA SER A 301 23.53 -11.52 -6.32
C SER A 301 23.49 -10.04 -6.63
N PHE A 302 24.40 -9.60 -7.49
CA PHE A 302 24.31 -8.29 -8.15
C PHE A 302 23.19 -8.30 -9.20
N PRO A 303 22.62 -7.12 -9.55
CA PRO A 303 21.51 -7.01 -10.48
C PRO A 303 21.89 -7.58 -11.84
N SER A 304 21.00 -8.39 -12.42
CA SER A 304 21.20 -9.03 -13.73
C SER A 304 22.56 -9.76 -13.93
N ARG A 305 23.22 -10.20 -12.85
CA ARG A 305 24.52 -10.87 -12.90
C ARG A 305 24.38 -12.36 -13.24
N ARG A 306 25.15 -12.83 -14.22
CA ARG A 306 25.28 -14.27 -14.51
C ARG A 306 25.86 -15.01 -13.31
N GLY A 307 25.26 -16.15 -12.94
CA GLY A 307 25.57 -16.88 -11.71
C GLY A 307 24.62 -16.57 -10.55
N GLY A 308 23.83 -15.50 -10.65
CA GLY A 308 22.73 -15.22 -9.72
C GLY A 308 21.57 -16.21 -9.88
N PHE A 309 20.42 -15.88 -9.28
CA PHE A 309 19.21 -16.69 -9.45
C PHE A 309 18.73 -16.69 -10.90
N ARG A 310 18.51 -17.88 -11.47
CA ARG A 310 17.93 -18.05 -12.80
C ARG A 310 16.41 -17.92 -12.70
N LEU A 311 15.83 -16.99 -13.45
CA LEU A 311 14.38 -16.81 -13.48
C LEU A 311 13.69 -18.01 -14.13
N ARG A 312 12.74 -18.62 -13.40
CA ARG A 312 11.80 -19.62 -13.90
C ARG A 312 10.38 -19.15 -13.61
N TYR A 313 9.53 -19.07 -14.64
CA TYR A 313 8.14 -18.72 -14.45
C TYR A 313 7.32 -19.94 -14.00
N GLY A 314 6.51 -19.77 -12.97
CA GLY A 314 5.59 -20.81 -12.55
C GLY A 314 5.02 -20.57 -11.15
N ARG A 315 4.13 -21.47 -10.73
CA ARG A 315 3.49 -21.43 -9.41
C ARG A 315 3.44 -22.83 -8.82
N ALA A 316 4.16 -23.03 -7.73
CA ALA A 316 4.08 -24.20 -6.88
C ALA A 316 2.93 -24.04 -5.87
N ARG A 317 2.61 -25.12 -5.14
CA ARG A 317 1.51 -25.16 -4.16
C ARG A 317 1.62 -24.09 -3.07
N ASN A 318 2.84 -23.68 -2.75
CA ASN A 318 3.20 -22.73 -1.70
C ASN A 318 3.74 -21.39 -2.23
N THR A 319 3.74 -21.14 -3.56
CA THR A 319 4.21 -19.87 -4.15
C THR A 319 3.09 -19.02 -4.75
N GLY A 320 3.44 -17.79 -5.15
CA GLY A 320 2.50 -16.74 -5.57
C GLY A 320 2.18 -15.77 -4.44
N LEU A 321 1.42 -14.71 -4.72
CA LEU A 321 1.18 -13.63 -3.75
C LEU A 321 2.51 -13.05 -3.22
N SER A 322 3.48 -12.80 -4.11
CA SER A 322 4.86 -12.42 -3.79
C SER A 322 5.70 -13.46 -3.02
N ALA A 323 5.23 -14.69 -2.81
CA ALA A 323 6.10 -15.78 -2.37
C ALA A 323 6.88 -16.35 -3.57
N VAL A 324 8.20 -16.44 -3.42
CA VAL A 324 9.14 -16.93 -4.44
C VAL A 324 9.69 -18.29 -4.04
N GLY A 325 9.74 -19.21 -5.00
CA GLY A 325 10.25 -20.56 -4.78
C GLY A 325 11.76 -20.62 -4.95
N ILE A 326 12.45 -21.22 -4.00
CA ILE A 326 13.90 -21.44 -4.02
C ILE A 326 14.18 -22.90 -3.67
N HIS A 327 15.17 -23.51 -4.32
CA HIS A 327 15.57 -24.87 -4.00
C HIS A 327 16.17 -24.96 -2.58
N PRO A 328 15.76 -25.93 -1.73
CA PRO A 328 16.29 -26.08 -0.37
C PRO A 328 17.82 -26.21 -0.28
N ALA A 329 18.45 -26.87 -1.25
CA ALA A 329 19.92 -26.92 -1.31
C ALA A 329 20.57 -25.54 -1.47
N THR A 330 19.92 -24.59 -2.18
CA THR A 330 20.41 -23.20 -2.25
C THR A 330 20.37 -22.55 -0.87
N MET A 331 19.29 -22.74 -0.11
CA MET A 331 19.16 -22.22 1.26
C MET A 331 20.30 -22.70 2.16
N LEU A 332 20.69 -23.98 2.03
CA LEU A 332 21.80 -24.56 2.78
C LEU A 332 23.16 -23.98 2.34
N VAL A 333 23.39 -23.87 1.03
CA VAL A 333 24.63 -23.36 0.45
C VAL A 333 24.88 -21.89 0.79
N VAL A 334 23.83 -21.08 0.93
CA VAL A 334 23.94 -19.69 1.40
C VAL A 334 23.86 -19.58 2.93
N GLU A 335 24.42 -20.57 3.63
CA GLU A 335 24.56 -20.62 5.10
C GLU A 335 23.24 -20.39 5.86
N ARG A 336 22.11 -20.84 5.30
CA ARG A 336 20.77 -20.71 5.90
C ARG A 336 20.32 -19.26 6.15
N PHE A 337 20.98 -18.27 5.53
CA PHE A 337 20.45 -16.90 5.50
C PHE A 337 19.09 -16.83 4.78
N LEU A 338 18.94 -17.63 3.72
CA LEU A 338 17.63 -17.93 3.14
C LEU A 338 17.03 -19.13 3.88
N ALA A 339 15.81 -18.94 4.36
CA ALA A 339 14.99 -19.97 4.96
C ALA A 339 13.54 -19.75 4.55
N ALA A 340 12.67 -20.72 4.84
CA ALA A 340 11.23 -20.55 4.66
C ALA A 340 10.74 -19.35 5.48
N GLY A 341 10.14 -18.36 4.82
CA GLY A 341 9.68 -17.11 5.43
C GLY A 341 10.69 -15.95 5.36
N THR A 342 11.94 -16.17 4.96
CA THR A 342 12.90 -15.07 4.78
C THR A 342 12.40 -14.11 3.70
N GLN A 343 12.29 -12.83 4.02
CA GLN A 343 11.94 -11.80 3.03
C GLN A 343 13.20 -11.40 2.24
N MET A 344 13.20 -11.72 0.95
CA MET A 344 14.19 -11.23 -0.01
C MET A 344 13.76 -9.86 -0.52
N ARG A 345 14.74 -8.97 -0.75
CA ARG A 345 14.55 -7.80 -1.62
C ARG A 345 14.89 -8.20 -3.05
N LEU A 346 13.98 -7.97 -3.98
CA LEU A 346 14.12 -8.40 -5.36
C LEU A 346 14.30 -7.18 -6.27
N GLU A 347 15.02 -7.37 -7.37
CA GLU A 347 15.11 -6.40 -8.47
C GLU A 347 13.83 -6.41 -9.32
N LEU A 348 13.31 -7.60 -9.59
CA LEU A 348 12.14 -7.88 -10.42
C LEU A 348 11.35 -9.06 -9.82
N PRO A 349 10.01 -9.12 -9.96
CA PRO A 349 9.13 -8.07 -10.49
C PRO A 349 8.73 -7.01 -9.46
N GLY A 350 8.84 -7.32 -8.16
CA GLY A 350 8.48 -6.43 -7.05
C GLY A 350 9.65 -6.12 -6.12
N LYS A 351 9.44 -5.23 -5.14
CA LYS A 351 10.50 -4.82 -4.19
C LYS A 351 10.86 -5.90 -3.16
N GLY A 352 10.05 -6.94 -3.04
CA GLY A 352 10.35 -8.05 -2.15
C GLY A 352 9.58 -9.31 -2.49
N GLY A 353 10.07 -10.43 -1.98
CA GLY A 353 9.40 -11.71 -2.06
C GLY A 353 9.75 -12.59 -0.86
N ILE A 354 8.79 -13.40 -0.43
CA ILE A 354 9.00 -14.32 0.70
C ILE A 354 9.53 -15.64 0.15
N THR A 355 10.68 -16.07 0.64
CA THR A 355 11.28 -17.34 0.24
C THR A 355 10.47 -18.52 0.77
N VAL A 356 10.14 -19.46 -0.11
CA VAL A 356 9.55 -20.75 0.24
C VAL A 356 10.28 -21.89 -0.48
N PRO A 357 10.37 -23.09 0.13
CA PRO A 357 11.08 -24.22 -0.47
C PRO A 357 10.30 -24.83 -1.63
N VAL A 358 10.98 -25.06 -2.76
CA VAL A 358 10.48 -25.82 -3.91
C VAL A 358 11.61 -26.72 -4.41
N ASP A 359 11.46 -28.02 -4.18
CA ASP A 359 12.45 -29.08 -4.44
C ASP A 359 12.50 -29.56 -5.89
N SER A 360 11.50 -29.22 -6.71
CA SER A 360 11.48 -29.51 -8.14
C SER A 360 12.31 -28.54 -9.00
N LEU A 361 12.94 -27.55 -8.39
CA LEU A 361 13.71 -26.50 -9.06
C LEU A 361 15.16 -26.93 -9.32
N GLU A 362 15.84 -26.28 -10.27
CA GLU A 362 17.27 -26.53 -10.45
C GLU A 362 18.06 -26.02 -9.21
N PRO A 363 18.86 -26.88 -8.57
CA PRO A 363 19.65 -26.56 -7.38
C PRO A 363 20.90 -25.72 -7.70
N PRO A 364 21.68 -25.27 -6.70
CA PRO A 364 22.88 -24.49 -6.98
C PRO A 364 24.02 -25.38 -7.52
N ILE A 365 24.97 -24.75 -8.19
CA ILE A 365 26.20 -25.38 -8.68
C ILE A 365 27.39 -24.68 -8.02
N VAL A 366 28.30 -25.47 -7.45
CA VAL A 366 29.43 -24.98 -6.66
C VAL A 366 30.75 -25.54 -7.19
N LEU A 367 31.83 -24.80 -6.97
CA LEU A 367 33.22 -25.22 -7.13
C LEU A 367 33.75 -25.63 -5.76
N LEU A 368 34.37 -26.80 -5.68
CA LEU A 368 35.03 -27.29 -4.48
C LEU A 368 36.53 -26.94 -4.48
N ASN A 369 37.17 -26.96 -3.30
CA ASN A 369 38.59 -26.67 -3.11
C ASN A 369 39.55 -27.57 -3.93
N ASP A 370 39.08 -28.73 -4.40
CA ASP A 370 39.84 -29.66 -5.24
C ASP A 370 39.69 -29.38 -6.75
N GLY A 371 38.97 -28.32 -7.12
CA GLY A 371 38.67 -27.92 -8.49
C GLY A 371 37.42 -28.60 -9.09
N SER A 372 36.76 -29.50 -8.38
CA SER A 372 35.56 -30.19 -8.87
C SER A 372 34.35 -29.24 -8.92
N VAL A 373 33.55 -29.34 -9.98
CA VAL A 373 32.27 -28.62 -10.10
C VAL A 373 31.13 -29.58 -9.82
N VAL A 374 30.32 -29.27 -8.81
CA VAL A 374 29.28 -30.15 -8.29
C VAL A 374 27.93 -29.45 -8.30
N ARG A 375 26.91 -30.15 -8.80
CA ARG A 375 25.51 -29.79 -8.60
C ARG A 375 25.09 -30.26 -7.20
N VAL A 376 24.67 -29.34 -6.35
CA VAL A 376 24.37 -29.64 -4.94
C VAL A 376 22.99 -30.29 -4.85
N SER A 377 22.86 -31.31 -4.01
CA SER A 377 21.58 -31.92 -3.64
C SER A 377 21.46 -31.95 -2.12
N LEU A 378 20.27 -32.29 -1.60
CA LEU A 378 20.08 -32.42 -0.15
C LEU A 378 20.89 -33.58 0.42
N GLU A 379 21.10 -34.63 -0.37
CA GLU A 379 21.81 -35.84 0.02
C GLU A 379 23.33 -35.63 0.06
N ASN A 380 23.89 -34.84 -0.87
CA ASN A 380 25.33 -34.64 -0.94
C ASN A 380 25.83 -33.46 -0.09
N PHE A 381 24.95 -32.53 0.31
CA PHE A 381 25.34 -31.27 0.94
C PHE A 381 26.25 -31.45 2.17
N ASP A 382 25.89 -32.35 3.09
CA ASP A 382 26.67 -32.54 4.33
C ASP A 382 28.10 -33.02 4.08
N SER A 383 28.35 -33.71 2.97
CA SER A 383 29.68 -34.21 2.60
C SER A 383 30.58 -33.16 1.92
N ILE A 384 29.98 -32.10 1.37
CA ILE A 384 30.66 -31.07 0.58
C ILE A 384 30.65 -29.68 1.20
N LYS A 385 29.80 -29.39 2.19
CA LYS A 385 29.60 -28.04 2.76
C LYS A 385 30.90 -27.33 3.17
N ASP A 386 31.82 -28.06 3.80
CA ASP A 386 33.09 -27.49 4.30
C ASP A 386 34.17 -27.42 3.20
N LYS A 387 33.85 -27.88 1.99
CA LYS A 387 34.74 -27.92 0.82
C LYS A 387 34.33 -26.92 -0.27
N ILE A 388 33.23 -26.19 -0.09
CA ILE A 388 32.72 -25.22 -1.07
C ILE A 388 33.68 -24.03 -1.11
N GLU A 389 34.40 -23.86 -2.22
CA GLU A 389 35.27 -22.71 -2.47
C GLU A 389 34.45 -21.53 -3.01
N LYS A 390 33.55 -21.81 -3.95
CA LYS A 390 32.80 -20.77 -4.67
C LYS A 390 31.45 -21.27 -5.16
N ILE A 391 30.41 -20.45 -4.99
CA ILE A 391 29.11 -20.66 -5.61
C ILE A 391 29.17 -20.13 -7.05
N LEU A 392 28.98 -21.00 -8.04
CA LEU A 392 28.99 -20.63 -9.46
C LEU A 392 27.61 -20.17 -9.93
N PHE A 393 26.57 -20.91 -9.52
CA PHE A 393 25.18 -20.62 -9.83
C PHE A 393 24.32 -20.84 -8.59
N LEU A 394 23.45 -19.89 -8.26
CA LEU A 394 22.51 -20.03 -7.13
C LEU A 394 21.34 -20.99 -7.39
N GLY A 395 21.13 -21.40 -8.64
CA GLY A 395 19.98 -22.19 -9.06
C GLY A 395 18.79 -21.32 -9.45
N ASP A 396 17.61 -21.93 -9.48
CA ASP A 396 16.38 -21.26 -9.92
C ASP A 396 15.75 -20.39 -8.83
N ILE A 397 15.09 -19.31 -9.28
CA ILE A 397 14.03 -18.62 -8.54
C ILE A 397 12.72 -18.76 -9.30
N LEU A 398 11.74 -19.39 -8.65
CA LEU A 398 10.39 -19.57 -9.19
C LEU A 398 9.53 -18.36 -8.86
N ILE A 399 9.11 -17.63 -9.88
CA ILE A 399 8.25 -16.45 -9.73
C ILE A 399 6.95 -16.63 -10.51
N SER A 400 5.82 -16.31 -9.86
CA SER A 400 4.51 -16.39 -10.48
C SER A 400 4.34 -15.29 -11.54
N PHE A 401 3.73 -15.66 -12.67
CA PHE A 401 3.29 -14.67 -13.66
C PHE A 401 2.38 -13.59 -13.05
N GLY A 402 1.54 -13.97 -12.06
CA GLY A 402 0.65 -13.03 -11.38
C GLY A 402 1.39 -11.88 -10.68
N ASP A 403 2.62 -12.10 -10.21
CA ASP A 403 3.42 -11.06 -9.55
C ASP A 403 3.94 -10.01 -10.55
N PHE A 404 4.26 -10.43 -11.79
CA PHE A 404 4.58 -9.50 -12.89
C PHE A 404 3.36 -8.70 -13.33
N LEU A 405 2.21 -9.36 -13.46
CA LEU A 405 0.96 -8.71 -13.82
C LEU A 405 0.58 -7.64 -12.78
N TYR A 406 0.66 -7.97 -11.50
CA TYR A 406 0.32 -7.06 -10.40
C TYR A 406 1.22 -5.82 -10.35
N THR A 407 2.51 -5.98 -10.66
CA THR A 407 3.49 -4.89 -10.63
C THR A 407 3.56 -4.11 -11.95
N SER A 408 2.81 -4.53 -12.98
CA SER A 408 2.84 -3.94 -14.33
C SER A 408 4.26 -3.87 -14.92
N LYS A 409 5.12 -4.83 -14.56
CA LYS A 409 6.48 -4.95 -15.12
C LYS A 409 6.47 -5.84 -16.36
N GLY A 410 7.30 -5.51 -17.34
CA GLY A 410 7.51 -6.35 -18.51
C GLY A 410 8.10 -7.71 -18.12
N LEU A 411 7.74 -8.76 -18.86
CA LEU A 411 8.30 -10.08 -18.67
C LEU A 411 9.76 -10.10 -19.16
N SER A 412 10.67 -10.53 -18.29
CA SER A 412 12.04 -10.85 -18.69
C SER A 412 12.10 -12.20 -19.40
N PRO A 413 13.07 -12.45 -20.29
CA PRO A 413 13.25 -13.76 -20.89
C PRO A 413 13.44 -14.85 -19.81
N SER A 414 12.70 -15.95 -19.95
CA SER A 414 12.88 -17.13 -19.09
C SER A 414 14.11 -17.92 -19.50
N GLY A 415 14.71 -18.65 -18.56
CA GLY A 415 15.56 -19.79 -18.93
C GLY A 415 14.77 -20.84 -19.72
N TYR A 416 15.47 -21.65 -20.53
CA TYR A 416 14.88 -22.86 -21.10
C TYR A 416 14.72 -23.90 -20.01
N VAL A 417 13.50 -24.41 -19.84
CA VAL A 417 13.06 -25.24 -18.70
C VAL A 417 12.19 -26.39 -19.19
N GLU A 418 12.03 -27.42 -18.36
CA GLU A 418 11.32 -28.65 -18.70
C GLU A 418 9.85 -28.39 -19.08
N GLU A 419 9.18 -27.44 -18.44
CA GLU A 419 7.78 -27.09 -18.75
C GLU A 419 7.61 -26.45 -20.12
N TRP A 420 8.68 -25.85 -20.67
CA TRP A 420 8.69 -25.37 -22.04
C TRP A 420 9.10 -26.50 -22.98
N TRP A 421 10.15 -27.26 -22.67
CA TRP A 421 10.58 -28.39 -23.50
C TRP A 421 9.49 -29.45 -23.72
N ALA A 422 8.66 -29.72 -22.71
CA ALA A 422 7.59 -30.70 -22.79
C ALA A 422 6.39 -30.25 -23.65
N LYS A 423 6.36 -28.99 -24.11
CA LYS A 423 5.33 -28.45 -25.01
C LYS A 423 5.86 -28.36 -26.43
#